data_AF-A0A506TXW7-F1
#
_entry.id   AF-A0A506TXW7-F1
#
_cell.length_a   1.000
_cell.length_b   1.000
_cell.length_c   1.000
_cell.angle_alpha   90.00
_cell.angle_beta   90.00
_cell.angle_gamma   90.00
#
_symmetry.space_group_name_H-M   'P 1'
#
loop_
_entity.id
_entity.type
_entity.pdbx_description
1 polymer ?
#
loop_
_entity_poly.entity_id
_entity_poly.type
_entity_poly.pdbx_seq_one_letter_code
_entity_poly.pdbx_strand_id
1 'polypeptide(L)'
;MRDLKNNIGIRQALAPAVFTAAAVGPVLDLLGFGSAAIAVTTGAIEADGDFAVSLQESDDGAAFTDVAATDMDGSFPASLAEATTVKVGYRGNCRYLRLALAKAGGTSIAVSAVLITGNACERPVS
;
A
#
# COMPACT_ATOMS: atom_id res chain seq x y z
N MET A 1 -3.71 29.50 -5.67
CA MET A 1 -3.94 28.05 -5.47
C MET A 1 -2.97 27.60 -4.38
N ARG A 2 -3.44 26.94 -3.31
CA ARG A 2 -2.55 26.38 -2.28
C ARG A 2 -2.11 24.99 -2.72
N ASP A 3 -0.86 24.65 -2.45
CA ASP A 3 -0.24 23.40 -2.83
C ASP A 3 -0.77 22.20 -2.00
N LEU A 4 -0.75 20.99 -2.60
CA LEU A 4 -1.18 19.74 -1.97
C LEU A 4 -0.05 19.06 -1.21
N LYS A 5 1.21 19.19 -1.65
CA LYS A 5 2.38 18.52 -1.06
C LYS A 5 2.48 18.79 0.44
N ASN A 6 2.26 20.03 0.87
CA ASN A 6 2.33 20.38 2.30
C ASN A 6 1.23 19.76 3.18
N ASN A 7 0.24 19.09 2.59
CA ASN A 7 -0.91 18.51 3.27
C ASN A 7 -0.92 16.97 3.29
N ILE A 8 -0.02 16.35 2.52
CA ILE A 8 0.07 14.89 2.41
C ILE A 8 1.47 14.41 2.75
N GLY A 9 1.57 13.31 3.50
CA GLY A 9 2.80 12.57 3.67
C GLY A 9 2.88 11.47 2.61
N ILE A 10 4.07 11.22 2.09
CA ILE A 10 4.29 10.16 1.10
C ILE A 10 5.41 9.25 1.61
N ARG A 11 5.11 7.95 1.74
CA ARG A 11 6.09 6.92 2.08
C ARG A 11 6.00 5.72 1.16
N GLN A 12 7.13 5.11 0.88
CA GLN A 12 7.18 3.92 0.04
C GLN A 12 6.64 2.70 0.80
N ALA A 13 5.51 2.16 0.33
CA ALA A 13 4.87 0.98 0.91
C ALA A 13 5.38 -0.33 0.29
N LEU A 14 5.83 -0.29 -0.96
CA LEU A 14 6.56 -1.37 -1.61
C LEU A 14 7.55 -0.76 -2.60
N ALA A 15 8.81 -1.19 -2.53
CA ALA A 15 9.85 -0.69 -3.42
C ALA A 15 9.52 -1.01 -4.88
N PRO A 16 9.64 -0.04 -5.81
CA PRO A 16 9.50 -0.32 -7.23
C PRO A 16 10.55 -1.35 -7.67
N ALA A 17 10.08 -2.53 -8.06
CA ALA A 17 10.95 -3.59 -8.55
C ALA A 17 10.15 -4.58 -9.41
N VAL A 18 10.89 -5.43 -10.13
CA VAL A 18 10.32 -6.63 -10.75
C VAL A 18 10.36 -7.75 -9.71
N PHE A 19 9.18 -8.21 -9.30
CA PHE A 19 9.03 -9.28 -8.33
C PHE A 19 8.77 -10.60 -9.05
N THR A 20 9.52 -11.64 -8.66
CA THR A 20 9.35 -13.02 -9.13
C THR A 20 8.83 -13.95 -8.04
N ALA A 21 8.69 -13.44 -6.81
CA ALA A 21 8.23 -14.14 -5.61
C ALA A 21 7.41 -13.20 -4.73
N ALA A 22 6.75 -13.78 -3.70
CA ALA A 22 6.06 -13.00 -2.68
C ALA A 22 7.04 -12.06 -1.94
N ALA A 23 6.55 -10.90 -1.54
CA ALA A 23 7.34 -9.88 -0.87
C ALA A 23 6.50 -9.13 0.16
N VAL A 24 7.17 -8.58 1.17
CA VAL A 24 6.54 -7.75 2.19
C VAL A 24 7.23 -6.40 2.21
N GLY A 25 6.43 -5.33 2.27
CA GLY A 25 6.90 -3.97 2.40
C GLY A 25 7.46 -3.65 3.79
N PRO A 26 8.08 -2.46 3.95
CA PRO A 26 8.49 -1.97 5.26
C PRO A 26 7.29 -1.73 6.17
N VAL A 27 7.55 -1.67 7.47
CA VAL A 27 6.58 -1.23 8.47
C VAL A 27 6.39 0.29 8.36
N LEU A 28 5.14 0.71 8.19
CA LEU A 28 4.75 2.11 8.01
C LEU A 28 4.01 2.57 9.27
N ASP A 29 4.48 3.66 9.89
CA ASP A 29 3.84 4.28 11.05
C ASP A 29 2.87 5.37 10.60
N LEU A 30 1.62 5.30 11.07
CA LEU A 30 0.57 6.29 10.79
C LEU A 30 0.51 7.42 11.83
N LEU A 31 1.34 7.38 12.87
CA LEU A 31 1.30 8.37 13.94
C LEU A 31 1.40 9.80 13.39
N GLY A 32 0.50 10.66 13.85
CA GLY A 32 0.42 12.07 13.45
C GLY A 32 -0.45 12.34 12.22
N PHE A 33 -1.08 11.33 11.63
CA PHE A 33 -2.00 11.47 10.50
C PHE A 33 -3.39 10.90 10.81
N GLY A 34 -4.43 11.60 10.38
CA GLY A 34 -5.83 11.18 10.55
C GLY A 34 -6.44 10.49 9.33
N SER A 35 -5.67 10.27 8.27
CA SER A 35 -6.11 9.49 7.11
C SER A 35 -4.93 8.84 6.40
N ALA A 36 -5.17 7.67 5.82
CA ALA A 36 -4.18 6.90 5.08
C ALA A 36 -4.81 6.24 3.85
N ALA A 37 -4.09 6.22 2.74
CA ALA A 37 -4.46 5.50 1.54
C ALA A 37 -3.21 4.89 0.90
N ILE A 38 -3.37 3.71 0.33
CA ILE A 38 -2.34 3.04 -0.45
C ILE A 38 -2.67 3.21 -1.92
N ALA A 39 -1.70 3.64 -2.71
CA ALA A 39 -1.72 3.59 -4.16
C ALA A 39 -0.74 2.51 -4.63
N VAL A 40 -1.23 1.51 -5.36
CA VAL A 40 -0.44 0.47 -5.99
C VAL A 40 -0.44 0.72 -7.49
N THR A 41 0.73 0.75 -8.10
CA THR A 41 0.90 0.87 -9.54
C THR A 41 1.68 -0.32 -10.05
N THR A 42 1.12 -0.97 -11.06
CA THR A 42 1.73 -2.10 -11.75
C THR A 42 2.29 -1.65 -13.09
N GLY A 43 3.41 -2.25 -13.47
CA GLY A 43 4.04 -2.11 -14.78
C GLY A 43 3.84 -3.39 -15.59
N ALA A 44 4.84 -3.70 -16.41
CA ALA A 44 4.85 -4.88 -17.29
C ALA A 44 4.72 -6.19 -16.49
N ILE A 45 3.92 -7.10 -17.05
CA ILE A 45 3.81 -8.49 -16.61
C ILE A 45 4.49 -9.33 -17.68
N GLU A 46 5.53 -10.04 -17.29
CA GLU A 46 6.32 -10.80 -18.26
C GLU A 46 5.75 -12.20 -18.37
N ALA A 47 5.07 -12.48 -19.49
CA ALA A 47 4.32 -13.70 -19.82
C ALA A 47 3.06 -13.94 -18.98
N ASP A 48 3.21 -14.20 -17.68
CA ASP A 48 2.08 -14.40 -16.76
C ASP A 48 2.44 -13.85 -15.38
N GLY A 49 1.47 -13.33 -14.65
CA GLY A 49 1.71 -12.56 -13.43
C GLY A 49 0.51 -12.54 -12.52
N ASP A 50 0.18 -13.69 -11.95
CA ASP A 50 -0.87 -13.77 -10.94
C ASP A 50 -0.34 -13.39 -9.56
N PHE A 51 -0.35 -12.08 -9.30
CA PHE A 51 0.04 -11.48 -8.03
C PHE A 51 -1.14 -10.75 -7.40
N ALA A 52 -1.31 -10.95 -6.10
CA ALA A 52 -2.33 -10.30 -5.30
C ALA A 52 -1.66 -9.42 -4.23
N VAL A 53 -2.31 -8.31 -3.89
CA VAL A 53 -1.87 -7.42 -2.82
C VAL A 53 -2.86 -7.47 -1.68
N SER A 54 -2.33 -7.59 -0.47
CA SER A 54 -3.07 -7.46 0.78
C SER A 54 -2.45 -6.35 1.63
N LEU A 55 -3.30 -5.64 2.37
CA LEU A 55 -2.86 -4.69 3.38
C LEU A 55 -2.91 -5.39 4.72
N GLN A 56 -1.86 -5.21 5.51
CA GLN A 56 -1.78 -5.76 6.85
C GLN A 56 -1.58 -4.64 7.85
N GLU A 57 -2.20 -4.78 9.00
CA GLU A 57 -2.17 -3.82 10.10
C GLU A 57 -1.59 -4.44 11.37
N SER A 58 -1.09 -3.58 12.26
CA SER A 58 -0.49 -3.96 13.52
C SER A 58 -0.54 -2.81 14.54
N ASP A 59 -0.76 -3.13 15.81
CA ASP A 59 -0.68 -2.17 16.91
C ASP A 59 0.74 -1.99 17.45
N ASP A 60 1.56 -3.04 17.39
CA ASP A 60 2.91 -3.09 17.98
C ASP A 60 4.05 -3.01 16.97
N GLY A 61 3.74 -3.13 15.67
CA GLY A 61 4.70 -3.13 14.57
C GLY A 61 5.46 -4.46 14.41
N ALA A 62 5.06 -5.51 15.12
CA ALA A 62 5.67 -6.83 15.08
C ALA A 62 4.71 -7.92 14.61
N ALA A 63 3.50 -7.98 15.17
CA ALA A 63 2.46 -8.92 14.79
C ALA A 63 1.49 -8.26 13.82
N PHE A 64 1.39 -8.78 12.60
CA PHE A 64 0.54 -8.22 11.55
C PHE A 64 -0.59 -9.17 11.19
N THR A 65 -1.78 -8.60 11.02
CA THR A 65 -2.97 -9.29 10.53
C THR A 65 -3.49 -8.61 9.28
N ASP A 66 -4.17 -9.35 8.42
CA ASP A 66 -4.81 -8.76 7.25
C ASP A 66 -5.93 -7.80 7.68
N VAL A 67 -5.97 -6.62 7.07
CA VAL A 67 -6.98 -5.60 7.36
C VAL A 67 -8.35 -6.12 6.94
N ALA A 68 -9.33 -5.98 7.82
CA ALA A 68 -10.71 -6.37 7.51
C ALA A 68 -11.30 -5.47 6.41
N ALA A 69 -12.15 -6.04 5.55
CA ALA A 69 -12.78 -5.30 4.46
C ALA A 69 -13.64 -4.11 4.94
N THR A 70 -14.12 -4.14 6.18
CA THR A 70 -14.84 -3.02 6.83
C THR A 70 -13.95 -1.82 7.07
N ASP A 71 -12.67 -2.06 7.35
CA ASP A 71 -11.65 -1.07 7.64
C ASP A 71 -10.89 -0.62 6.38
N MET A 72 -11.38 -1.06 5.22
CA MET A 72 -10.93 -0.61 3.91
C MET A 72 -12.01 0.21 3.21
N ASP A 73 -11.60 1.23 2.47
CA ASP A 73 -12.42 1.92 1.49
C ASP A 73 -11.91 1.57 0.09
N GLY A 74 -12.66 0.71 -0.60
CA GLY A 74 -12.21 0.01 -1.80
C GLY A 74 -11.68 -1.40 -1.51
N SER A 75 -11.15 -2.06 -2.53
CA SER A 75 -10.57 -3.40 -2.42
C SER A 75 -9.46 -3.57 -3.44
N PHE A 76 -8.48 -4.43 -3.13
CA PHE A 76 -7.50 -4.88 -4.11
C PHE A 76 -8.13 -5.95 -5.01
N PRO A 77 -7.83 -5.94 -6.32
CA PRO A 77 -8.27 -7.01 -7.20
C PRO A 77 -7.59 -8.32 -6.79
N ALA A 78 -8.27 -9.44 -7.06
CA ALA A 78 -7.74 -10.77 -6.78
C ALA A 78 -6.43 -11.05 -7.54
N SER A 79 -6.28 -10.46 -8.73
CA SER A 79 -5.06 -10.49 -9.52
C SER A 79 -4.78 -9.10 -10.08
N LEU A 80 -3.53 -8.67 -9.99
CA LEU A 80 -3.06 -7.39 -10.49
C LEU A 80 -2.98 -7.41 -12.03
N ALA A 81 -3.67 -6.46 -12.67
CA ALA A 81 -3.57 -6.27 -14.12
C ALA A 81 -2.31 -5.48 -14.49
N GLU A 82 -1.82 -5.67 -15.72
CA GLU A 82 -0.71 -4.90 -16.29
C GLU A 82 -1.06 -3.40 -16.38
N ALA A 83 -0.06 -2.53 -16.23
CA ALA A 83 -0.14 -1.09 -16.48
C ALA A 83 -1.36 -0.40 -15.80
N THR A 84 -1.69 -0.81 -14.58
CA THR A 84 -2.87 -0.35 -13.86
C THR A 84 -2.51 0.28 -12.52
N THR A 85 -3.29 1.27 -12.10
CA THR A 85 -3.18 1.86 -10.76
C THR A 85 -4.46 1.59 -9.96
N VAL A 86 -4.29 1.04 -8.76
CA VAL A 86 -5.38 0.81 -7.80
C VAL A 86 -5.09 1.60 -6.54
N LYS A 87 -6.13 2.18 -5.95
CA LYS A 87 -6.04 2.85 -4.65
C LYS A 87 -7.03 2.25 -3.67
N VAL A 88 -6.61 2.11 -2.41
CA VAL A 88 -7.44 1.64 -1.31
C VAL A 88 -7.22 2.55 -0.11
N GLY A 89 -8.31 3.06 0.47
CA GLY A 89 -8.28 3.84 1.70
C GLY A 89 -8.22 2.93 2.92
N TYR A 90 -7.50 3.35 3.95
CA TYR A 90 -7.47 2.68 5.25
C TYR A 90 -8.32 3.47 6.26
N ARG A 91 -9.22 2.77 6.94
CA ARG A 91 -10.15 3.31 7.95
C ARG A 91 -10.04 2.61 9.32
N GLY A 92 -9.11 1.68 9.46
CA GLY A 92 -8.84 1.01 10.73
C GLY A 92 -8.16 1.92 11.75
N ASN A 93 -7.91 1.38 12.94
CA ASN A 93 -7.40 2.13 14.09
C ASN A 93 -5.95 1.74 14.49
N CYS A 94 -5.37 0.75 13.82
CA CYS A 94 -4.02 0.29 14.14
C CYS A 94 -2.98 1.33 13.74
N ARG A 95 -1.88 1.36 14.50
CA ARG A 95 -0.82 2.35 14.29
C ARG A 95 0.05 2.05 13.08
N TYR A 96 0.30 0.77 12.81
CA TYR A 96 1.24 0.34 11.79
C TYR A 96 0.55 -0.35 10.63
N LEU A 97 1.02 -0.07 9.42
CA LEU A 97 0.61 -0.74 8.19
C LEU A 97 1.81 -1.35 7.48
N ARG A 98 1.57 -2.43 6.74
CA ARG A 98 2.51 -2.91 5.73
C ARG A 98 1.75 -3.54 4.57
N LEU A 99 2.36 -3.54 3.41
CA LEU A 99 1.79 -4.17 2.22
C LEU A 99 2.43 -5.55 2.02
N ALA A 100 1.61 -6.56 1.77
CA ALA A 100 2.06 -7.90 1.45
C ALA A 100 1.65 -8.27 0.01
N LEU A 101 2.65 -8.59 -0.80
CA LEU A 101 2.50 -9.09 -2.16
C LEU A 101 2.56 -10.61 -2.11
N ALA A 102 1.45 -11.26 -2.48
CA ALA A 102 1.37 -12.71 -2.63
C ALA A 102 1.53 -13.08 -4.10
N LYS A 103 2.33 -14.12 -4.38
CA LYS A 103 2.42 -14.73 -5.70
C LYS A 103 1.51 -15.95 -5.73
N ALA A 104 0.40 -15.86 -6.45
CA ALA A 104 -0.49 -16.99 -6.69
C ALA A 104 -0.01 -17.85 -7.88
N GLY A 105 0.62 -17.22 -8.88
CA GLY A 105 1.12 -17.88 -10.08
C GLY A 105 2.04 -16.99 -10.92
N GLY A 106 2.39 -17.44 -12.12
CA GLY A 106 3.15 -16.67 -13.10
C GLY A 106 4.67 -16.55 -12.85
N THR A 107 5.29 -15.66 -13.61
CA THR A 107 6.74 -15.48 -13.73
C THR A 107 7.19 -14.22 -13.00
N SER A 108 6.71 -13.05 -13.42
CA SER A 108 7.11 -11.78 -12.81
C SER A 108 6.15 -10.63 -13.07
N ILE A 109 6.10 -9.70 -12.11
CA ILE A 109 5.37 -8.43 -12.23
C ILE A 109 6.26 -7.26 -11.80
N ALA A 110 6.23 -6.16 -12.54
CA ALA A 110 6.75 -4.89 -12.05
C ALA A 110 5.68 -4.24 -11.18
N VAL A 111 5.95 -4.00 -9.90
CA VAL A 111 4.98 -3.35 -9.01
C VAL A 111 5.66 -2.36 -8.08
N SER A 112 4.93 -1.31 -7.74
CA SER A 112 5.30 -0.31 -6.74
C SER A 112 4.08 0.04 -5.91
N ALA A 113 4.29 0.40 -4.65
CA ALA A 113 3.22 0.90 -3.82
C ALA A 113 3.68 2.05 -2.94
N VAL A 114 2.78 3.01 -2.75
CA VAL A 114 3.03 4.23 -1.99
C VAL A 114 1.90 4.43 -1.00
N LEU A 115 2.28 4.70 0.24
CA LEU A 115 1.39 5.19 1.28
C LEU A 115 1.30 6.71 1.18
N ILE A 116 0.06 7.18 1.14
CA ILE A 116 -0.30 8.58 1.15
C ILE A 116 -1.06 8.82 2.46
N THR A 117 -0.52 9.65 3.34
CA THR A 117 -1.16 10.05 4.59
C THR A 117 -1.67 11.48 4.51
N GLY A 118 -2.78 11.78 5.20
CA GLY A 118 -3.39 13.10 5.24
C GLY A 118 -3.89 13.46 6.63
N ASN A 119 -4.54 14.63 6.75
CA ASN A 119 -5.03 15.15 8.04
C ASN A 119 -3.93 15.17 9.11
N ALA A 120 -2.76 15.69 8.76
CA ALA A 120 -1.62 15.76 9.67
C ALA A 120 -1.92 16.67 10.86
N CYS A 121 -1.48 16.25 12.06
CA CYS A 121 -1.57 17.07 13.28
C CYS A 121 -0.68 18.32 13.21
N GLU A 122 0.43 18.23 12.47
CA GLU A 122 1.36 19.34 12.23
C GLU A 122 1.58 19.53 10.73
N ARG A 123 1.66 20.80 10.30
CA ARG A 123 1.85 21.19 8.89
C ARG A 123 2.93 22.28 8.82
N PRO A 124 3.80 22.28 7.78
CA PRO A 124 3.76 21.44 6.58
C PRO A 124 4.31 20.02 6.82
N VAL A 125 3.73 19.05 6.11
CA VAL A 125 4.24 17.68 6.09
C VAL A 125 5.48 17.60 5.19
N SER A 126 6.52 16.90 5.63
CA SER A 126 7.80 16.73 4.92
C SER A 126 7.76 15.62 3.87
#